data_AF-A0A7J9LCI9-F1
#
_entry.id   AF-A0A7J9LCI9-F1
#
_cell.length_a   1.000
_cell.length_b   1.000
_cell.length_c   1.000
_cell.angle_alpha   90.00
_cell.angle_beta   90.00
_cell.angle_gamma   90.00
#
_symmetry.space_group_name_H-M   'P 1'
#
loop_
_entity.id
_entity.type
_entity.pdbx_description
1 polymer ?
#
loop_
_entity_poly.entity_id
_entity_poly.type
_entity_poly.pdbx_seq_one_letter_code
_entity_poly.pdbx_strand_id
1 'polypeptide(L)'
;MAEESGAPVSCADLPVKRPREDEENGVSSAAAAVAMEMEADTNNTSKEVDGISSVIPGWFSEISPMWPGSFFNSPDSPLFLLIFSLRFLLEKRMEKKGFSIGPISHIEGVIILHSSCNLVVISACVVGLFYLRRKISLVALFYMKYAGEAHSLKVEKVLFQGKSDYQNVMVFQSSTYGKVLVLDGVIQLTERDECAYQEMITHLPLCSIPNPKKVLVIGGGDGGVLREVSRHSSVEQIDICEIDKMVVDVSKQYFPDVAVGYDDPRVKLHIGDGVAFLKAVPEGTYDAIIVDSSDPIGPAQELFEKPFFESVAKALRPGGVVCTQAESIWLHMHIIEDIVANCRQIFKGSVNYAWTTVPTYPRHILITFPSPSMEVFLMLLHHHVVHSIVGVIGFMLCSTEGPLVDFKHPVNPIDKDESCCKSKRPLKFYNSEIHSAAFCLPSFAKKVIESKP
;
A
#
# COMPACT_ATOMS: atom_id res chain seq x y z
N MET A 1 -42.09 -28.88 -40.23
CA MET A 1 -42.32 -29.91 -39.19
C MET A 1 -40.96 -30.16 -38.56
N ALA A 2 -40.54 -29.32 -37.62
CA ALA A 2 -40.66 -29.44 -36.14
C ALA A 2 -39.19 -29.49 -35.66
N GLU A 3 -38.56 -28.39 -35.22
CA GLU A 3 -38.62 -27.78 -33.89
C GLU A 3 -38.64 -28.80 -32.74
N GLU A 4 -37.50 -28.96 -32.09
CA GLU A 4 -37.42 -29.31 -30.66
C GLU A 4 -36.48 -28.31 -29.96
N SER A 5 -37.08 -27.62 -29.00
CA SER A 5 -36.50 -26.69 -28.04
C SER A 5 -36.30 -27.42 -26.71
N GLY A 6 -35.25 -27.06 -25.95
CA GLY A 6 -34.96 -27.73 -24.68
C GLY A 6 -33.89 -27.08 -23.79
N ALA A 7 -34.19 -25.88 -23.28
CA ALA A 7 -33.81 -25.28 -21.98
C ALA A 7 -32.33 -25.03 -21.56
N PRO A 8 -32.07 -23.96 -20.78
CA PRO A 8 -30.73 -23.49 -20.42
C PRO A 8 -30.17 -24.19 -19.18
N VAL A 9 -28.86 -24.45 -19.18
CA VAL A 9 -28.12 -25.01 -18.05
C VAL A 9 -28.07 -23.99 -16.91
N SER A 10 -28.69 -24.33 -15.78
CA SER A 10 -28.63 -23.55 -14.54
C SER A 10 -27.23 -23.59 -13.93
N CYS A 11 -26.64 -22.43 -13.67
CA CYS A 11 -25.31 -22.28 -13.06
C CYS A 11 -25.37 -22.32 -11.53
N ALA A 12 -25.92 -23.40 -10.98
CA ALA A 12 -25.78 -23.74 -9.57
C ALA A 12 -24.91 -24.99 -9.51
N ASP A 13 -23.96 -25.00 -8.57
CA ASP A 13 -23.02 -26.11 -8.26
C ASP A 13 -21.67 -26.05 -8.97
N LEU A 14 -20.92 -24.97 -8.75
CA LEU A 14 -19.45 -25.04 -8.72
C LEU A 14 -19.01 -25.53 -7.32
N PRO A 15 -18.00 -26.41 -7.21
CA PRO A 15 -17.66 -27.04 -5.94
C PRO A 15 -17.02 -26.03 -4.97
N VAL A 16 -17.78 -25.65 -3.94
CA VAL A 16 -17.28 -24.94 -2.75
C VAL A 16 -16.27 -25.86 -2.06
N LYS A 17 -15.02 -25.41 -1.93
CA LYS A 17 -13.98 -26.16 -1.22
C LYS A 17 -14.27 -26.15 0.28
N ARG A 18 -14.17 -27.31 0.93
CA ARG A 18 -14.34 -27.48 2.39
C ARG A 18 -13.27 -26.71 3.17
N PRO A 19 -13.58 -26.22 4.39
CA PRO A 19 -12.57 -25.66 5.29
C PRO A 19 -11.48 -26.69 5.61
N ARG A 20 -10.23 -26.22 5.76
CA ARG A 20 -9.13 -27.07 6.24
C ARG A 20 -9.32 -27.35 7.73
N GLU A 21 -9.12 -28.60 8.12
CA GLU A 21 -8.99 -29.02 9.52
C GLU A 21 -7.68 -28.46 10.09
N ASP A 22 -7.78 -27.89 11.30
CA ASP A 22 -6.66 -27.33 12.05
C ASP A 22 -5.74 -28.47 12.54
N GLU A 23 -4.50 -28.53 12.04
CA GLU A 23 -3.43 -29.22 12.75
C GLU A 23 -2.80 -28.26 13.75
N GLU A 24 -3.05 -28.52 15.03
CA GLU A 24 -2.38 -27.92 16.18
C GLU A 24 -0.85 -28.08 16.05
N ASN A 25 -0.16 -26.99 15.74
CA ASN A 25 1.21 -26.74 16.20
C ASN A 25 1.40 -25.23 16.32
N GLY A 26 1.38 -24.75 17.56
CA GLY A 26 1.32 -23.34 17.91
C GLY A 26 2.52 -22.52 17.44
N VAL A 27 2.28 -21.64 16.48
CA VAL A 27 2.88 -20.30 16.39
C VAL A 27 1.77 -19.37 15.87
N SER A 28 1.10 -18.66 16.78
CA SER A 28 0.07 -17.67 16.44
C SER A 28 0.73 -16.44 15.79
N SER A 29 0.49 -16.22 14.50
CA SER A 29 0.80 -14.96 13.82
C SER A 29 -0.23 -13.89 14.21
N ALA A 30 0.06 -13.12 15.26
CA ALA A 30 -0.79 -12.03 15.70
C ALA A 30 -0.47 -10.74 14.94
N ALA A 31 -1.31 -10.39 13.95
CA ALA A 31 -1.46 -9.00 13.52
C ALA A 31 -2.32 -8.28 14.58
N ALA A 32 -1.68 -7.57 15.51
CA ALA A 32 -2.38 -6.86 16.58
C ALA A 32 -2.87 -5.51 16.06
N ALA A 33 -4.13 -5.45 15.61
CA ALA A 33 -4.87 -4.19 15.50
C ALA A 33 -5.27 -3.76 16.92
N VAL A 34 -4.58 -2.77 17.50
CA VAL A 34 -4.95 -2.20 18.80
C VAL A 34 -6.02 -1.14 18.59
N ALA A 35 -7.30 -1.55 18.61
CA ALA A 35 -8.41 -0.65 18.87
C ALA A 35 -8.71 -0.70 20.38
N MET A 36 -8.43 0.37 21.12
CA MET A 36 -8.81 0.48 22.53
C MET A 36 -10.18 1.15 22.65
N GLU A 37 -11.14 0.41 23.20
CA GLU A 37 -12.51 0.87 23.50
C GLU A 37 -12.53 1.91 24.64
N MET A 38 -13.49 2.84 24.55
CA MET A 38 -13.83 3.80 25.59
C MET A 38 -14.90 3.21 26.50
N GLU A 39 -14.55 2.88 27.74
CA GLU A 39 -15.54 2.80 28.82
C GLU A 39 -15.25 3.86 29.88
N ALA A 40 -16.29 4.63 30.21
CA ALA A 40 -16.29 5.58 31.31
C ALA A 40 -16.80 4.86 32.55
N ASP A 41 -15.95 4.66 33.56
CA ASP A 41 -16.45 4.40 34.90
C ASP A 41 -15.58 5.02 36.00
N THR A 42 -16.27 5.67 36.92
CA THR A 42 -15.73 6.49 38.01
C THR A 42 -15.57 5.66 39.28
N ASN A 43 -14.33 5.45 39.76
CA ASN A 43 -13.88 5.61 41.17
C ASN A 43 -12.66 4.73 41.57
N ASN A 44 -11.61 5.44 42.00
CA ASN A 44 -10.73 5.22 43.16
C ASN A 44 -9.44 4.34 43.09
N THR A 45 -8.36 4.99 43.57
CA THR A 45 -7.10 4.51 44.19
C THR A 45 -5.93 3.94 43.36
N SER A 46 -5.08 4.88 42.92
CA SER A 46 -3.61 4.88 42.91
C SER A 46 -2.82 3.57 43.11
N LYS A 47 -2.27 3.05 42.01
CA LYS A 47 -0.92 2.47 41.95
C LYS A 47 -0.24 2.99 40.68
N GLU A 48 0.81 3.80 40.87
CA GLU A 48 1.67 4.28 39.78
C GLU A 48 2.34 3.09 39.09
N VAL A 49 2.14 2.99 37.77
CA VAL A 49 2.85 2.07 36.89
C VAL A 49 3.80 2.91 36.05
N ASP A 50 5.08 2.88 36.41
CA ASP A 50 6.17 3.47 35.64
C ASP A 50 6.36 2.68 34.33
N GLY A 51 6.17 3.38 33.20
CA GLY A 51 6.38 2.84 31.85
C GLY A 51 5.25 3.15 30.86
N ILE A 52 4.83 4.41 30.74
CA ILE A 52 3.79 4.80 29.77
C ILE A 52 4.45 4.96 28.39
N SER A 53 4.25 3.99 27.50
CA SER A 53 4.26 4.27 26.06
C SER A 53 3.08 5.19 25.79
N SER A 54 3.33 6.46 25.45
CA SER A 54 2.26 7.43 25.18
C SER A 54 1.72 7.25 23.76
N VAL A 55 0.99 6.18 23.50
CA VAL A 55 0.19 6.07 22.27
C VAL A 55 -0.92 7.09 22.37
N ILE A 56 -0.97 8.06 21.45
CA ILE A 56 -2.07 9.04 21.40
C ILE A 56 -3.33 8.27 21.00
N PRO A 57 -4.39 8.25 21.83
CA PRO A 57 -5.62 7.50 21.53
C PRO A 57 -6.35 8.08 20.32
N GLY A 58 -7.14 7.26 19.64
CA GLY A 58 -7.97 7.66 18.50
C GLY A 58 -7.24 7.67 17.14
N TRP A 59 -6.13 6.95 17.01
CA TRP A 59 -5.41 6.79 15.74
C TRP A 59 -5.46 5.34 15.28
N PHE A 60 -5.77 5.14 14.00
CA PHE A 60 -5.53 3.88 13.30
C PHE A 60 -4.15 3.96 12.67
N SER A 61 -3.32 2.94 12.83
CA SER A 61 -1.99 2.85 12.23
C SER A 61 -1.90 1.60 11.37
N GLU A 62 -1.67 1.78 10.08
CA GLU A 62 -1.38 0.70 9.15
C GLU A 62 0.03 0.15 9.39
N ILE A 63 0.12 -1.13 9.74
CA ILE A 63 1.38 -1.82 10.06
C ILE A 63 1.36 -3.19 9.39
N SER A 64 2.39 -3.51 8.61
CA SER A 64 2.52 -4.80 7.92
C SER A 64 3.96 -5.27 7.89
N PRO A 65 4.23 -6.60 7.90
CA PRO A 65 5.55 -7.13 7.59
C PRO A 65 6.04 -6.78 6.18
N MET A 66 5.14 -6.40 5.24
CA MET A 66 5.49 -5.94 3.88
C MET A 66 6.20 -4.58 3.86
N TRP A 67 6.04 -3.78 4.91
CA TRP A 67 6.78 -2.55 5.18
C TRP A 67 7.25 -2.58 6.63
N PRO A 68 8.24 -3.45 6.95
CA PRO A 68 8.47 -3.91 8.29
C PRO A 68 8.87 -2.77 9.23
N GLY A 69 8.29 -2.81 10.43
CA GLY A 69 8.69 -2.00 11.56
C GLY A 69 8.60 -2.73 12.89
N SER A 70 9.74 -2.96 13.53
CA SER A 70 9.75 -3.54 14.87
C SER A 70 9.43 -2.47 15.91
N PHE A 71 8.34 -2.64 16.65
CA PHE A 71 8.13 -1.92 17.90
C PHE A 71 9.17 -2.41 18.92
N PHE A 72 9.99 -1.50 19.44
CA PHE A 72 10.86 -1.77 20.58
C PHE A 72 10.01 -1.83 21.85
N ASN A 73 9.76 -3.04 22.36
CA ASN A 73 9.39 -3.28 23.76
C ASN A 73 9.70 -4.73 24.19
N SER A 74 10.88 -5.25 23.80
CA SER A 74 11.42 -6.48 24.38
C SER A 74 12.65 -6.15 25.25
N PRO A 75 12.65 -6.51 26.55
CA PRO A 75 13.79 -6.33 27.43
C PRO A 75 15.03 -7.15 27.00
N ASP A 76 14.88 -8.06 26.04
CA ASP A 76 15.96 -8.90 25.51
C ASP A 76 16.65 -8.31 24.27
N SER A 77 16.33 -7.06 23.88
CA SER A 77 16.98 -6.45 22.72
C SER A 77 18.48 -6.19 23.00
N PRO A 78 19.40 -6.57 22.08
CA PRO A 78 20.83 -6.32 22.23
C PRO A 78 21.18 -4.83 22.40
N LEU A 79 20.30 -3.94 21.94
CA LEU A 79 20.43 -2.49 22.07
C LEU A 79 20.26 -2.02 23.52
N PHE A 80 19.32 -2.62 24.27
CA PHE A 80 19.10 -2.31 25.68
C PHE A 80 20.31 -2.69 26.52
N LEU A 81 20.87 -3.88 26.27
CA LEU A 81 22.10 -4.37 26.92
C LEU A 81 23.32 -3.52 26.57
N LEU A 82 23.45 -3.05 25.32
CA LEU A 82 24.58 -2.22 24.90
C LEU A 82 24.54 -0.81 25.50
N ILE A 83 23.36 -0.18 25.56
CA ILE A 83 23.17 1.14 26.17
C ILE A 83 23.41 1.07 27.67
N PHE A 84 22.90 0.04 28.36
CA PHE A 84 23.17 -0.18 29.78
C PHE A 84 24.66 -0.46 30.07
N SER A 85 25.32 -1.23 29.20
CA SER A 85 26.75 -1.54 29.34
C SER A 85 27.63 -0.30 29.15
N LEU A 86 27.29 0.56 28.18
CA LEU A 86 27.97 1.84 27.94
C LEU A 86 27.73 2.82 29.08
N ARG A 87 26.52 2.88 29.63
CA ARG A 87 26.18 3.66 30.83
C ARG A 87 27.03 3.23 32.04
N PHE A 88 27.10 1.93 32.32
CA PHE A 88 27.87 1.37 33.43
C PHE A 88 29.39 1.64 33.31
N LEU A 89 29.92 1.57 32.08
CA LEU A 89 31.32 1.89 31.80
C LEU A 89 31.63 3.37 31.95
N LEU A 90 30.71 4.27 31.59
CA LEU A 90 30.83 5.71 31.79
C LEU A 90 30.74 6.08 33.27
N GLU A 91 29.79 5.53 34.02
CA GLU A 91 29.62 5.76 35.46
C GLU A 91 30.88 5.33 36.24
N LYS A 92 31.38 4.11 36.02
CA LYS A 92 32.63 3.63 36.68
C LYS A 92 33.87 4.45 36.34
N ARG A 93 33.93 5.03 35.13
CA ARG A 93 35.08 5.83 34.68
C ARG A 93 35.04 7.26 35.23
N MET A 94 33.85 7.78 35.53
CA MET A 94 33.64 9.09 36.14
C MET A 94 33.82 9.05 37.67
N GLU A 95 33.38 7.98 38.34
CA GLU A 95 33.63 7.74 39.77
C GLU A 95 35.13 7.64 40.07
N LYS A 96 35.90 6.92 39.23
CA LYS A 96 37.37 6.85 39.36
C LYS A 96 38.09 8.19 39.21
N LYS A 97 37.43 9.20 38.63
CA LYS A 97 37.96 10.56 38.48
C LYS A 97 37.40 11.55 39.51
N GLY A 98 36.63 11.07 40.49
CA GLY A 98 36.11 11.88 41.59
C GLY A 98 34.88 12.74 41.24
N PHE A 99 34.19 12.44 40.13
CA PHE A 99 32.95 13.13 39.75
C PHE A 99 31.73 12.30 40.14
N SER A 100 30.76 12.92 40.84
CA SER A 100 29.45 12.34 41.11
C SER A 100 28.46 12.75 40.02
N ILE A 101 27.73 11.79 39.45
CA ILE A 101 26.71 12.02 38.42
C ILE A 101 25.35 12.05 39.14
N GLY A 102 24.66 13.20 39.14
CA GLY A 102 23.29 13.31 39.63
C GLY A 102 22.27 12.64 38.70
N PRO A 103 21.02 12.40 39.15
CA PRO A 103 20.00 11.77 38.31
C PRO A 103 19.71 12.65 37.09
N ILE A 104 19.86 12.06 35.90
CA ILE A 104 19.60 12.72 34.62
C ILE A 104 18.12 12.50 34.29
N SER A 105 17.32 13.57 34.30
CA SER A 105 15.99 13.58 33.68
C SER A 105 16.17 13.50 32.16
N HIS A 106 15.64 12.45 31.55
CA HIS A 106 15.79 12.14 30.12
C HIS A 106 15.00 13.11 29.22
N ILE A 107 15.45 14.37 29.08
CA ILE A 107 15.17 15.20 27.91
C ILE A 107 16.43 16.01 27.61
N GLU A 108 16.92 15.84 26.37
CA GLU A 108 18.01 16.55 25.71
C GLU A 108 19.45 16.29 26.20
N GLY A 109 20.28 15.84 25.26
CA GLY A 109 21.70 15.55 25.45
C GLY A 109 22.56 16.80 25.63
N VAL A 110 22.44 17.47 26.78
CA VAL A 110 23.40 18.47 27.25
C VAL A 110 23.86 18.10 28.65
N ILE A 111 25.12 17.67 28.77
CA ILE A 111 25.77 17.50 30.07
C ILE A 111 26.20 18.90 30.55
N ILE A 112 25.44 19.50 31.48
CA ILE A 112 25.88 20.71 32.18
C ILE A 112 26.72 20.29 33.38
N LEU A 113 28.04 20.45 33.29
CA LEU A 113 28.95 20.31 34.43
C LEU A 113 29.19 21.69 35.04
N HIS A 114 28.78 21.87 36.30
CA HIS A 114 29.15 23.03 37.10
C HIS A 114 30.54 22.80 37.71
N SER A 115 31.53 23.59 37.32
CA SER A 115 32.81 23.67 38.02
C SER A 115 33.47 25.04 37.82
N SER A 116 34.00 25.58 38.92
CA SER A 116 34.39 26.98 39.13
C SER A 116 35.64 27.46 38.36
N CYS A 117 36.00 26.89 37.21
CA CYS A 117 37.22 27.27 36.46
C CYS A 117 37.01 27.16 34.94
N ASN A 118 36.65 28.29 34.31
CA ASN A 118 36.48 28.44 32.87
C ASN A 118 37.82 28.77 32.18
N LEU A 119 38.48 27.80 31.50
CA LEU A 119 39.10 28.03 30.18
C LEU A 119 39.77 26.80 29.52
N VAL A 120 40.07 25.71 30.23
CA VAL A 120 40.99 24.67 29.71
C VAL A 120 40.30 23.44 29.08
N VAL A 121 38.99 23.25 29.25
CA VAL A 121 38.31 21.98 28.88
C VAL A 121 37.87 21.89 27.41
N ILE A 122 37.81 23.02 26.68
CA ILE A 122 37.29 23.04 25.30
C ILE A 122 38.24 22.37 24.30
N SER A 123 39.56 22.42 24.52
CA SER A 123 40.55 21.87 23.58
C SER A 123 40.57 20.33 23.55
N ALA A 124 40.37 19.66 24.69
CA ALA A 124 40.44 18.20 24.76
C ALA A 124 39.19 17.50 24.18
N CYS A 125 38.01 18.14 24.22
CA CYS A 125 36.77 17.55 23.70
C CYS A 125 36.74 17.51 22.17
N VAL A 126 37.33 18.50 21.49
CA VAL A 126 37.35 18.56 20.02
C VAL A 126 38.25 17.47 19.41
N VAL A 127 39.35 17.12 20.07
CA VAL A 127 40.27 16.07 19.60
C VAL A 127 39.68 14.66 19.85
N GLY A 128 38.96 14.46 20.96
CA GLY A 128 38.27 13.19 21.25
C GLY A 128 37.12 12.87 20.29
N LEU A 129 36.34 13.89 19.91
CA LEU A 129 35.24 13.75 18.95
C LEU A 129 35.73 13.42 17.53
N PHE A 130 36.92 13.89 17.13
CA PHE A 130 37.52 13.54 15.84
C PHE A 130 38.00 12.08 15.77
N TYR A 131 38.54 11.55 16.87
CA TYR A 131 39.00 10.15 16.92
C TYR A 131 37.84 9.15 17.02
N LEU A 132 36.73 9.54 17.65
CA LEU A 132 35.53 8.71 17.78
C LEU A 132 34.63 8.73 16.51
N ARG A 133 34.70 9.82 15.72
CA ARG A 133 33.97 9.96 14.44
C ARG A 133 34.27 8.84 13.44
N ARG A 134 35.51 8.35 13.39
CA ARG A 134 35.91 7.30 12.43
C ARG A 134 35.39 5.90 12.75
N LYS A 135 35.10 5.58 14.02
CA LYS A 135 34.54 4.27 14.41
C LYS A 135 33.02 4.29 14.53
N ILE A 136 32.42 5.42 14.90
CA ILE A 136 30.96 5.56 15.00
C ILE A 136 30.29 5.54 13.61
N SER A 137 30.93 6.10 12.58
CA SER A 137 30.37 6.03 11.21
C SER A 137 30.18 4.59 10.71
N LEU A 138 31.06 3.65 11.05
CA LEU A 138 30.92 2.26 10.57
C LEU A 138 29.81 1.49 11.31
N VAL A 139 29.56 1.82 12.58
CA VAL A 139 28.53 1.16 13.40
C VAL A 139 27.16 1.76 13.11
N ALA A 140 27.02 3.08 12.95
CA ALA A 140 25.75 3.72 12.59
C ALA A 140 25.22 3.26 11.21
N LEU A 141 26.11 2.94 10.27
CA LEU A 141 25.74 2.42 8.95
C LEU A 141 25.22 0.98 8.96
N PHE A 142 25.46 0.20 10.02
CA PHE A 142 24.99 -1.18 10.12
C PHE A 142 23.62 -1.33 10.83
N TYR A 143 23.17 -0.30 11.57
CA TYR A 143 21.96 -0.36 12.40
C TYR A 143 20.75 0.42 11.84
N MET A 144 20.91 1.17 10.75
CA MET A 144 19.80 1.80 9.99
C MET A 144 18.97 0.80 9.16
N LYS A 145 19.15 -0.51 9.36
CA LYS A 145 18.43 -1.57 8.63
C LYS A 145 17.06 -1.93 9.24
N TYR A 146 16.68 -1.32 10.37
CA TYR A 146 15.50 -1.71 11.16
C TYR A 146 14.69 -0.53 11.72
N ALA A 147 14.53 0.55 10.94
CA ALA A 147 13.57 1.60 11.29
C ALA A 147 12.20 1.24 10.68
N GLY A 148 11.19 1.09 11.53
CA GLY A 148 9.83 0.80 11.13
C GLY A 148 9.05 2.00 10.66
N GLU A 149 8.15 1.79 9.71
CA GLU A 149 7.25 2.82 9.18
C GLU A 149 5.78 2.38 9.35
N ALA A 150 4.92 3.33 9.70
CA ALA A 150 3.47 3.12 9.79
C ALA A 150 2.76 4.40 9.34
N HIS A 151 1.68 4.27 8.55
CA HIS A 151 0.81 5.40 8.22
C HIS A 151 -0.33 5.45 9.23
N SER A 152 -0.40 6.54 10.00
CA SER A 152 -1.48 6.75 10.95
C SER A 152 -2.53 7.75 10.46
N LEU A 153 -3.81 7.35 10.52
CA LEU A 153 -4.96 8.23 10.29
C LEU A 153 -5.74 8.40 11.58
N LYS A 154 -6.11 9.64 11.90
CA LYS A 154 -6.97 9.91 13.05
C LYS A 154 -8.39 9.43 12.77
N VAL A 155 -8.91 8.60 13.66
CA VAL A 155 -10.24 7.99 13.58
C VAL A 155 -11.24 8.90 14.29
N GLU A 156 -12.31 9.28 13.60
CA GLU A 156 -13.46 9.94 14.22
C GLU A 156 -14.47 8.91 14.75
N LYS A 157 -14.77 7.89 13.94
CA LYS A 157 -15.77 6.88 14.27
C LYS A 157 -15.55 5.59 13.49
N VAL A 158 -15.57 4.45 14.17
CA VAL A 158 -15.68 3.14 13.50
C VAL A 158 -17.13 2.95 13.04
N LEU A 159 -17.30 2.71 11.74
CA LEU A 159 -18.61 2.55 11.08
C LEU A 159 -19.01 1.09 10.94
N PHE A 160 -18.02 0.22 10.76
CA PHE A 160 -18.17 -1.23 10.66
C PHE A 160 -16.87 -1.91 11.06
N GLN A 161 -16.98 -3.07 11.72
CA GLN A 161 -15.88 -4.00 11.92
C GLN A 161 -16.44 -5.42 11.93
N GLY A 162 -15.84 -6.31 11.16
CA GLY A 162 -16.28 -7.69 11.03
C GLY A 162 -15.15 -8.57 10.51
N LYS A 163 -15.37 -9.88 10.56
CA LYS A 163 -14.48 -10.89 9.98
C LYS A 163 -15.29 -11.75 9.03
N SER A 164 -14.90 -11.81 7.77
CA SER A 164 -15.48 -12.70 6.76
C SER A 164 -14.78 -14.07 6.81
N ASP A 165 -15.15 -14.97 5.90
CA ASP A 165 -14.43 -16.23 5.69
C ASP A 165 -13.00 -16.03 5.15
N TYR A 166 -12.68 -14.81 4.69
CA TYR A 166 -11.42 -14.49 4.00
C TYR A 166 -10.51 -13.57 4.81
N GLN A 167 -11.06 -12.52 5.43
CA GLN A 167 -10.26 -11.42 6.00
C GLN A 167 -11.03 -10.63 7.07
N ASN A 168 -10.30 -9.82 7.83
CA ASN A 168 -10.88 -8.82 8.72
C ASN A 168 -11.24 -7.57 7.92
N VAL A 169 -12.50 -7.12 8.00
CA VAL A 169 -13.03 -5.98 7.28
C VAL A 169 -13.37 -4.88 8.27
N MET A 170 -12.83 -3.68 8.06
CA MET A 170 -13.15 -2.51 8.88
C MET A 170 -13.44 -1.30 8.00
N VAL A 171 -14.45 -0.53 8.39
CA VAL A 171 -14.73 0.79 7.83
C VAL A 171 -14.76 1.80 8.95
N PHE A 172 -14.02 2.90 8.79
CA PHE A 172 -14.07 4.01 9.73
C PHE A 172 -14.12 5.36 9.01
N GLN A 173 -14.72 6.34 9.68
CA GLN A 173 -14.64 7.75 9.33
C GLN A 173 -13.33 8.31 9.88
N SER A 174 -12.46 8.81 9.00
CA SER A 174 -11.25 9.53 9.39
C SER A 174 -11.51 11.04 9.52
N SER A 175 -10.64 11.74 10.25
CA SER A 175 -10.79 13.20 10.45
C SER A 175 -10.52 14.02 9.19
N THR A 176 -9.74 13.52 8.24
CA THR A 176 -9.25 14.33 7.10
C THR A 176 -9.22 13.62 5.76
N TYR A 177 -9.48 12.32 5.70
CA TYR A 177 -9.45 11.49 4.47
C TYR A 177 -10.83 10.91 4.10
N GLY A 178 -11.89 11.31 4.80
CA GLY A 178 -13.23 10.75 4.60
C GLY A 178 -13.34 9.35 5.18
N LYS A 179 -14.21 8.52 4.60
CA LYS A 179 -14.32 7.11 4.97
C LYS A 179 -13.13 6.31 4.43
N VAL A 180 -12.73 5.30 5.19
CA VAL A 180 -11.57 4.44 4.93
C VAL A 180 -12.01 2.99 5.00
N LEU A 181 -11.68 2.20 3.97
CA LEU A 181 -11.82 0.74 3.97
C LEU A 181 -10.48 0.12 4.35
N VAL A 182 -10.51 -0.81 5.29
CA VAL A 182 -9.33 -1.55 5.75
C VAL A 182 -9.62 -3.04 5.67
N LEU A 183 -8.69 -3.79 5.07
CA LEU A 183 -8.70 -5.24 5.01
C LEU A 183 -7.44 -5.79 5.67
N ASP A 184 -7.58 -6.68 6.64
CA ASP A 184 -6.47 -7.27 7.42
C ASP A 184 -5.45 -6.25 7.98
N GLY A 185 -5.93 -5.05 8.32
CA GLY A 185 -5.11 -3.97 8.86
C GLY A 185 -4.40 -3.11 7.82
N VAL A 186 -4.61 -3.38 6.53
CA VAL A 186 -4.08 -2.62 5.38
C VAL A 186 -5.18 -1.74 4.78
N ILE A 187 -4.88 -0.45 4.58
CA ILE A 187 -5.76 0.52 3.96
C ILE A 187 -5.92 0.16 2.50
N GLN A 188 -7.16 -0.15 2.09
CA GLN A 188 -7.46 -0.44 0.68
C GLN A 188 -7.84 0.82 -0.08
N LEU A 189 -8.59 1.74 0.54
CA LEU A 189 -8.96 3.01 -0.07
C LEU A 189 -9.32 4.06 0.97
N THR A 190 -9.20 5.33 0.58
CA THR A 190 -9.87 6.45 1.23
C THR A 190 -10.65 7.30 0.23
N GLU A 191 -11.78 7.88 0.65
CA GLU A 191 -12.60 8.73 -0.23
C GLU A 191 -11.83 9.94 -0.80
N ARG A 192 -10.76 10.37 -0.12
CA ARG A 192 -9.99 11.55 -0.50
C ARG A 192 -9.05 11.32 -1.67
N ASP A 193 -8.45 10.14 -1.77
CA ASP A 193 -7.40 9.85 -2.77
C ASP A 193 -7.64 8.60 -3.62
N GLU A 194 -8.77 7.90 -3.45
CA GLU A 194 -9.17 6.76 -4.29
C GLU A 194 -9.09 7.05 -5.80
N CYS A 195 -9.35 8.30 -6.20
CA CYS A 195 -9.35 8.69 -7.61
C CYS A 195 -7.98 8.53 -8.25
N ALA A 196 -6.88 8.71 -7.51
CA ALA A 196 -5.55 8.53 -8.06
C ALA A 196 -5.28 7.07 -8.41
N TYR A 197 -5.75 6.13 -7.59
CA TYR A 197 -5.59 4.71 -7.85
C TYR A 197 -6.58 4.22 -8.93
N GLN A 198 -7.88 4.44 -8.72
CA GLN A 198 -8.94 3.91 -9.57
C GLN A 198 -8.88 4.46 -10.99
N GLU A 199 -8.61 5.77 -11.16
CA GLU A 199 -8.49 6.36 -12.49
C GLU A 199 -7.25 5.84 -13.21
N MET A 200 -6.11 5.68 -12.51
CA MET A 200 -4.87 5.21 -13.14
C MET A 200 -4.94 3.73 -13.51
N ILE A 201 -5.32 2.85 -12.59
CA ILE A 201 -5.38 1.41 -12.86
C ILE A 201 -6.36 1.07 -13.99
N THR A 202 -7.40 1.90 -14.16
CA THR A 202 -8.43 1.74 -15.19
C THR A 202 -8.06 2.39 -16.51
N HIS A 203 -7.68 3.67 -16.51
CA HIS A 203 -7.51 4.43 -17.74
C HIS A 203 -6.15 4.19 -18.40
N LEU A 204 -5.11 3.76 -17.66
CA LEU A 204 -3.86 3.32 -18.27
C LEU A 204 -4.09 2.20 -19.32
N PRO A 205 -4.67 1.03 -18.99
CA PRO A 205 -4.89 0.00 -19.99
C PRO A 205 -5.96 0.37 -21.03
N LEU A 206 -7.09 0.95 -20.60
CA LEU A 206 -8.24 1.14 -21.49
C LEU A 206 -8.03 2.28 -22.50
N CYS A 207 -7.22 3.29 -22.17
CA CYS A 207 -6.87 4.34 -23.15
C CYS A 207 -5.74 3.91 -24.09
N SER A 208 -5.05 2.79 -23.83
CA SER A 208 -3.98 2.25 -24.69
C SER A 208 -4.49 1.29 -25.78
N ILE A 209 -5.78 0.95 -25.79
CA ILE A 209 -6.41 0.14 -26.83
C ILE A 209 -7.62 0.84 -27.46
N PRO A 210 -7.88 0.62 -28.76
CA PRO A 210 -9.06 1.18 -29.41
C PRO A 210 -10.33 0.42 -29.03
N ASN A 211 -11.38 1.16 -28.64
CA ASN A 211 -12.75 0.66 -28.45
C ASN A 211 -12.86 -0.66 -27.64
N PRO A 212 -12.38 -0.70 -26.37
CA PRO A 212 -12.57 -1.87 -25.51
C PRO A 212 -14.06 -2.17 -25.33
N LYS A 213 -14.47 -3.43 -25.50
CA LYS A 213 -15.87 -3.88 -25.41
C LYS A 213 -16.13 -4.75 -24.20
N LYS A 214 -15.24 -5.71 -23.92
CA LYS A 214 -15.40 -6.66 -22.82
C LYS A 214 -14.23 -6.57 -21.86
N VAL A 215 -14.52 -6.14 -20.64
CA VAL A 215 -13.52 -5.90 -19.58
C VAL A 215 -13.80 -6.83 -18.40
N LEU A 216 -12.74 -7.44 -17.86
CA LEU A 216 -12.79 -8.18 -16.60
C LEU A 216 -12.10 -7.37 -15.51
N VAL A 217 -12.71 -7.29 -14.33
CA VAL A 217 -12.10 -6.79 -13.10
C VAL A 217 -11.99 -7.96 -12.12
N ILE A 218 -10.80 -8.21 -11.57
CA ILE A 218 -10.57 -9.21 -10.52
C ILE A 218 -10.25 -8.45 -9.23
N GLY A 219 -10.99 -8.74 -8.17
CA GLY A 219 -11.04 -7.88 -6.99
C GLY A 219 -11.87 -6.63 -7.25
N GLY A 220 -11.47 -5.49 -6.68
CA GLY A 220 -12.19 -4.21 -6.83
C GLY A 220 -13.56 -4.18 -6.16
N GLY A 221 -13.71 -4.92 -5.04
CA GLY A 221 -14.95 -5.05 -4.28
C GLY A 221 -15.62 -3.73 -3.89
N ASP A 222 -14.88 -2.61 -3.85
CA ASP A 222 -15.42 -1.29 -3.56
C ASP A 222 -16.32 -0.70 -4.66
N GLY A 223 -16.13 -1.12 -5.92
CA GLY A 223 -16.90 -0.70 -7.09
C GLY A 223 -16.40 0.57 -7.80
N GLY A 224 -15.34 1.22 -7.32
CA GLY A 224 -14.78 2.43 -7.91
C GLY A 224 -14.08 2.17 -9.24
N VAL A 225 -13.35 1.06 -9.37
CA VAL A 225 -12.82 0.63 -10.69
C VAL A 225 -13.96 0.43 -11.69
N LEU A 226 -15.09 -0.16 -11.28
CA LEU A 226 -16.26 -0.33 -12.16
C LEU A 226 -16.84 1.00 -12.61
N ARG A 227 -16.89 1.99 -11.71
CA ARG A 227 -17.31 3.37 -12.01
C ARG A 227 -16.41 3.99 -13.08
N GLU A 228 -15.11 3.78 -13.01
CA GLU A 228 -14.15 4.31 -14.00
C GLU A 228 -14.23 3.56 -15.34
N VAL A 229 -14.37 2.23 -15.34
CA VAL A 229 -14.56 1.43 -16.57
C VAL A 229 -15.84 1.86 -17.28
N SER A 230 -16.89 2.15 -16.53
CA SER A 230 -18.20 2.59 -17.05
C SER A 230 -18.14 3.91 -17.81
N ARG A 231 -17.08 4.71 -17.65
CA ARG A 231 -16.88 5.95 -18.44
C ARG A 231 -16.58 5.69 -19.91
N HIS A 232 -16.06 4.51 -20.25
CA HIS A 232 -15.79 4.13 -21.64
C HIS A 232 -17.08 3.69 -22.31
N SER A 233 -17.60 4.49 -23.26
CA SER A 233 -18.88 4.21 -23.92
C SER A 233 -18.85 3.00 -24.84
N SER A 234 -17.66 2.63 -25.33
CA SER A 234 -17.41 1.46 -26.17
C SER A 234 -17.54 0.15 -25.39
N VAL A 235 -17.45 0.18 -24.06
CA VAL A 235 -17.58 -1.00 -23.22
C VAL A 235 -19.03 -1.49 -23.25
N GLU A 236 -19.20 -2.75 -23.63
CA GLU A 236 -20.48 -3.46 -23.76
C GLU A 236 -20.75 -4.36 -22.55
N GLN A 237 -19.71 -4.93 -21.93
CA GLN A 237 -19.83 -5.82 -20.76
C GLN A 237 -18.63 -5.65 -19.80
N ILE A 238 -18.93 -5.60 -18.50
CA ILE A 238 -17.97 -5.51 -17.41
C ILE A 238 -18.21 -6.70 -16.49
N ASP A 239 -17.36 -7.72 -16.56
CA ASP A 239 -17.41 -8.83 -15.60
C ASP A 239 -16.54 -8.43 -14.40
N ILE A 240 -17.03 -8.60 -13.17
CA ILE A 240 -16.23 -8.43 -11.94
C ILE A 240 -16.26 -9.72 -11.12
N CYS A 241 -15.09 -10.20 -10.71
CA CYS A 241 -14.94 -11.35 -9.82
C CYS A 241 -14.34 -10.91 -8.49
N GLU A 242 -15.16 -10.87 -7.44
CA GLU A 242 -14.74 -10.54 -6.07
C GLU A 242 -14.94 -11.77 -5.18
N ILE A 243 -13.92 -12.14 -4.41
CA ILE A 243 -13.95 -13.35 -3.59
C ILE A 243 -14.78 -13.14 -2.32
N ASP A 244 -14.73 -11.94 -1.74
CA ASP A 244 -15.34 -11.63 -0.46
C ASP A 244 -16.62 -10.80 -0.62
N LYS A 245 -17.76 -11.47 -0.48
CA LYS A 245 -19.07 -10.82 -0.52
C LYS A 245 -19.22 -9.73 0.56
N MET A 246 -18.58 -9.87 1.72
CA MET A 246 -18.66 -8.88 2.79
C MET A 246 -18.08 -7.54 2.34
N VAL A 247 -16.99 -7.55 1.57
CA VAL A 247 -16.37 -6.34 1.02
C VAL A 247 -17.35 -5.62 0.09
N VAL A 248 -18.04 -6.35 -0.79
CA VAL A 248 -19.05 -5.76 -1.70
C VAL A 248 -20.21 -5.16 -0.91
N ASP A 249 -20.76 -5.90 0.06
CA ASP A 249 -21.92 -5.47 0.83
C ASP A 249 -21.61 -4.23 1.68
N VAL A 250 -20.47 -4.25 2.38
CA VAL A 250 -19.97 -3.12 3.18
C VAL A 250 -19.68 -1.91 2.28
N SER A 251 -19.10 -2.12 1.10
CA SER A 251 -18.81 -1.02 0.18
C SER A 251 -20.08 -0.35 -0.32
N LYS A 252 -21.09 -1.13 -0.72
CA LYS A 252 -22.42 -0.62 -1.10
C LYS A 252 -23.10 0.16 0.03
N GLN A 253 -22.93 -0.28 1.27
CA GLN A 253 -23.55 0.37 2.41
C GLN A 253 -22.86 1.68 2.80
N TYR A 254 -21.53 1.71 2.86
CA TYR A 254 -20.79 2.83 3.44
C TYR A 254 -20.16 3.78 2.41
N PHE A 255 -19.95 3.32 1.17
CA PHE A 255 -19.31 4.08 0.09
C PHE A 255 -20.22 4.19 -1.15
N PRO A 256 -21.42 4.81 -1.04
CA PRO A 256 -22.39 4.82 -2.15
C PRO A 256 -21.85 5.50 -3.42
N ASP A 257 -20.98 6.50 -3.28
CA ASP A 257 -20.37 7.22 -4.40
C ASP A 257 -19.29 6.40 -5.14
N VAL A 258 -18.73 5.39 -4.47
CA VAL A 258 -17.73 4.46 -5.02
C VAL A 258 -18.47 3.26 -5.62
N ALA A 259 -19.35 2.67 -4.81
CA ALA A 259 -20.14 1.49 -5.16
C ALA A 259 -21.19 1.73 -6.26
N VAL A 260 -21.45 2.98 -6.65
CA VAL A 260 -22.31 3.31 -7.82
C VAL A 260 -21.85 2.62 -9.10
N GLY A 261 -20.59 2.19 -9.19
CA GLY A 261 -20.12 1.36 -10.30
C GLY A 261 -20.92 0.06 -10.47
N TYR A 262 -21.47 -0.51 -9.40
CA TYR A 262 -22.32 -1.70 -9.46
C TYR A 262 -23.72 -1.45 -10.06
N ASP A 263 -24.15 -0.19 -10.17
CA ASP A 263 -25.45 0.16 -10.72
C ASP A 263 -25.45 0.22 -12.26
N ASP A 264 -24.27 0.17 -12.91
CA ASP A 264 -24.18 0.15 -14.37
C ASP A 264 -24.75 -1.18 -14.92
N PRO A 265 -25.71 -1.15 -15.86
CA PRO A 265 -26.36 -2.37 -16.36
C PRO A 265 -25.43 -3.30 -17.14
N ARG A 266 -24.22 -2.85 -17.49
CA ARG A 266 -23.18 -3.66 -18.14
C ARG A 266 -22.39 -4.50 -17.15
N VAL A 267 -22.51 -4.21 -15.84
CA VAL A 267 -21.77 -4.91 -14.78
C VAL A 267 -22.41 -6.25 -14.45
N LYS A 268 -21.59 -7.29 -14.42
CA LYS A 268 -21.94 -8.63 -13.97
C LYS A 268 -21.04 -9.05 -12.82
N LEU A 269 -21.60 -9.06 -11.62
CA LEU A 269 -20.91 -9.47 -10.41
C LEU A 269 -20.88 -10.99 -10.27
N HIS A 270 -19.67 -11.52 -10.12
CA HIS A 270 -19.37 -12.90 -9.78
C HIS A 270 -18.73 -12.93 -8.39
N ILE A 271 -19.37 -13.60 -7.44
CA ILE A 271 -18.77 -13.86 -6.13
C ILE A 271 -18.01 -15.18 -6.20
N GLY A 272 -16.68 -15.13 -6.06
CA GLY A 272 -15.83 -16.30 -6.12
C GLY A 272 -14.36 -15.99 -6.37
N ASP A 273 -13.56 -17.04 -6.43
CA ASP A 273 -12.12 -16.94 -6.67
C ASP A 273 -11.82 -16.51 -8.12
N GLY A 274 -11.09 -15.40 -8.29
CA GLY A 274 -10.64 -14.87 -9.57
C GLY A 274 -9.75 -15.84 -10.37
N VAL A 275 -8.94 -16.67 -9.69
CA VAL A 275 -8.09 -17.68 -10.33
C VAL A 275 -8.97 -18.76 -10.96
N ALA A 276 -9.94 -19.30 -10.19
CA ALA A 276 -10.89 -20.28 -10.68
C ALA A 276 -11.76 -19.71 -11.82
N PHE A 277 -12.19 -18.46 -11.69
CA PHE A 277 -12.97 -17.76 -12.72
C PHE A 277 -12.19 -17.67 -14.05
N LEU A 278 -10.94 -17.19 -14.02
CA LEU A 278 -10.10 -17.07 -15.22
C LEU A 278 -9.86 -18.41 -15.91
N LYS A 279 -9.67 -19.49 -15.14
CA LYS A 279 -9.48 -20.84 -15.72
C LYS A 279 -10.71 -21.33 -16.49
N ALA A 280 -11.90 -20.89 -16.11
CA ALA A 280 -13.16 -21.24 -16.79
C ALA A 280 -13.47 -20.34 -17.99
N VAL A 281 -12.75 -19.23 -18.17
CA VAL A 281 -12.96 -18.30 -19.27
C VAL A 281 -12.44 -18.89 -20.60
N PRO A 282 -13.22 -18.85 -21.69
CA PRO A 282 -12.74 -19.23 -23.01
C PRO A 282 -11.57 -18.35 -23.48
N GLU A 283 -10.66 -18.95 -24.24
CA GLU A 283 -9.51 -18.23 -24.78
C GLU A 283 -9.92 -17.03 -25.64
N GLY A 284 -9.21 -15.91 -25.50
CA GLY A 284 -9.42 -14.72 -26.33
C GLY A 284 -10.71 -13.94 -26.06
N THR A 285 -11.31 -14.09 -24.88
CA THR A 285 -12.62 -13.49 -24.55
C THR A 285 -12.57 -11.99 -24.23
N TYR A 286 -11.54 -11.53 -23.51
CA TYR A 286 -11.49 -10.17 -22.97
C TYR A 286 -10.59 -9.25 -23.78
N ASP A 287 -11.01 -7.98 -23.93
CA ASP A 287 -10.17 -6.91 -24.47
C ASP A 287 -9.16 -6.42 -23.44
N ALA A 288 -9.61 -6.31 -22.18
CA ALA A 288 -8.81 -5.88 -21.07
C ALA A 288 -9.15 -6.65 -19.79
N ILE A 289 -8.13 -6.91 -18.97
CA ILE A 289 -8.26 -7.47 -17.63
C ILE A 289 -7.59 -6.50 -16.65
N ILE A 290 -8.31 -6.09 -15.60
CA ILE A 290 -7.79 -5.26 -14.52
C ILE A 290 -7.76 -6.12 -13.25
N VAL A 291 -6.59 -6.24 -12.63
CA VAL A 291 -6.38 -6.97 -11.38
C VAL A 291 -6.19 -5.95 -10.27
N ASP A 292 -7.29 -5.68 -9.57
CA ASP A 292 -7.39 -4.77 -8.44
C ASP A 292 -7.41 -5.59 -7.14
N SER A 293 -6.26 -6.18 -6.84
CA SER A 293 -6.06 -7.06 -5.69
C SER A 293 -5.39 -6.33 -4.53
N SER A 294 -5.60 -6.86 -3.32
CA SER A 294 -4.78 -6.55 -2.16
C SER A 294 -3.32 -7.04 -2.36
N ASP A 295 -2.46 -6.70 -1.40
CA ASP A 295 -1.06 -7.14 -1.32
C ASP A 295 -0.91 -8.68 -1.45
N PRO A 296 0.28 -9.20 -1.83
CA PRO A 296 0.58 -10.63 -1.97
C PRO A 296 0.64 -11.41 -0.64
N ILE A 297 -0.17 -11.02 0.35
CA ILE A 297 -0.41 -11.72 1.61
C ILE A 297 -1.90 -12.02 1.71
N GLY A 298 -2.24 -13.24 2.12
CA GLY A 298 -3.64 -13.66 2.28
C GLY A 298 -4.26 -14.13 0.96
N PRO A 299 -5.53 -13.82 0.68
CA PRO A 299 -6.28 -14.43 -0.44
C PRO A 299 -5.74 -14.07 -1.82
N ALA A 300 -4.95 -12.99 -1.95
CA ALA A 300 -4.43 -12.49 -3.22
C ALA A 300 -3.08 -13.10 -3.64
N GLN A 301 -2.44 -13.93 -2.82
CA GLN A 301 -1.08 -14.45 -3.10
C GLN A 301 -0.96 -15.10 -4.49
N GLU A 302 -1.94 -15.93 -4.88
CA GLU A 302 -1.92 -16.63 -6.17
C GLU A 302 -1.96 -15.66 -7.38
N LEU A 303 -2.46 -14.44 -7.21
CA LEU A 303 -2.59 -13.43 -8.27
C LEU A 303 -1.24 -12.83 -8.69
N PHE A 304 -0.18 -13.06 -7.92
CA PHE A 304 1.18 -12.60 -8.23
C PHE A 304 2.06 -13.71 -8.81
N GLU A 305 1.53 -14.92 -8.92
CA GLU A 305 2.29 -16.08 -9.41
C GLU A 305 2.15 -16.28 -10.92
N LYS A 306 3.18 -16.89 -11.51
CA LYS A 306 3.26 -17.18 -12.95
C LYS A 306 2.02 -17.89 -13.54
N PRO A 307 1.42 -18.93 -12.90
CA PRO A 307 0.27 -19.62 -13.47
C PRO A 307 -0.98 -18.74 -13.61
N PHE A 308 -1.13 -17.74 -12.74
CA PHE A 308 -2.21 -16.75 -12.86
C PHE A 308 -2.02 -15.89 -14.11
N PHE A 309 -0.83 -15.33 -14.31
CA PHE A 309 -0.53 -14.53 -15.50
C PHE A 309 -0.66 -15.33 -16.81
N GLU A 310 -0.36 -16.63 -16.81
CA GLU A 310 -0.63 -17.52 -17.96
C GLU A 310 -2.13 -17.64 -18.25
N SER A 311 -2.96 -17.74 -17.21
CA SER A 311 -4.42 -17.78 -17.32
C SER A 311 -4.99 -16.45 -17.84
N VAL A 312 -4.44 -15.32 -17.37
CA VAL A 312 -4.75 -13.97 -17.86
C VAL A 312 -4.42 -13.85 -19.35
N ALA A 313 -3.20 -14.23 -19.76
CA ALA A 313 -2.77 -14.14 -21.16
C ALA A 313 -3.65 -14.98 -22.09
N LYS A 314 -4.11 -16.16 -21.64
CA LYS A 314 -5.06 -16.99 -22.38
C LYS A 314 -6.44 -16.34 -22.50
N ALA A 315 -6.94 -15.74 -21.43
CA ALA A 315 -8.26 -15.11 -21.41
C ALA A 315 -8.34 -13.83 -22.28
N LEU A 316 -7.20 -13.17 -22.52
CA LEU A 316 -7.09 -11.99 -23.38
C LEU A 316 -7.10 -12.34 -24.87
N ARG A 317 -7.80 -11.56 -25.68
CA ARG A 317 -7.68 -11.62 -27.15
C ARG A 317 -6.25 -11.27 -27.61
N PRO A 318 -5.87 -11.55 -28.88
CA PRO A 318 -4.62 -11.02 -29.44
C PRO A 318 -4.55 -9.49 -29.35
N GLY A 319 -3.44 -8.97 -28.80
CA GLY A 319 -3.26 -7.55 -28.46
C GLY A 319 -4.22 -7.04 -27.39
N GLY A 320 -4.82 -7.92 -26.60
CA GLY A 320 -5.55 -7.59 -25.38
C GLY A 320 -4.58 -7.24 -24.25
N VAL A 321 -5.05 -6.48 -23.27
CA VAL A 321 -4.18 -5.87 -22.25
C VAL A 321 -4.54 -6.29 -20.84
N VAL A 322 -3.54 -6.44 -19.97
CA VAL A 322 -3.73 -6.54 -18.53
C VAL A 322 -3.10 -5.37 -17.81
N CYS A 323 -3.75 -4.89 -16.77
CA CYS A 323 -3.21 -3.99 -15.75
C CYS A 323 -3.36 -4.66 -14.38
N THR A 324 -2.29 -4.74 -13.60
CA THR A 324 -2.33 -5.21 -12.21
C THR A 324 -1.64 -4.22 -11.29
N GLN A 325 -2.13 -4.06 -10.06
CA GLN A 325 -1.34 -3.47 -8.98
C GLN A 325 0.00 -4.23 -8.91
N ALA A 326 1.10 -3.49 -8.77
CA ALA A 326 2.45 -4.06 -8.74
C ALA A 326 3.36 -3.38 -7.70
N GLU A 327 2.82 -3.14 -6.50
CA GLU A 327 3.56 -2.70 -5.31
C GLU A 327 4.33 -1.37 -5.47
N SER A 328 5.13 -1.01 -4.46
CA SER A 328 5.89 0.25 -4.44
C SER A 328 7.34 0.06 -4.89
N ILE A 329 7.78 0.82 -5.89
CA ILE A 329 9.20 0.85 -6.33
C ILE A 329 10.18 1.22 -5.22
N TRP A 330 9.73 1.83 -4.12
CA TRP A 330 10.61 2.16 -3.01
C TRP A 330 10.82 1.00 -2.04
N LEU A 331 9.86 0.08 -1.93
CA LEU A 331 9.87 -1.00 -0.95
C LEU A 331 10.16 -2.36 -1.58
N HIS A 332 9.51 -2.63 -2.71
CA HIS A 332 9.28 -3.98 -3.18
C HIS A 332 10.00 -4.28 -4.48
N MET A 333 11.13 -3.60 -4.75
CA MET A 333 11.88 -3.77 -6.01
C MET A 333 12.20 -5.24 -6.33
N HIS A 334 12.44 -6.07 -5.31
CA HIS A 334 12.68 -7.51 -5.48
C HIS A 334 11.43 -8.26 -5.98
N ILE A 335 10.26 -7.96 -5.43
CA ILE A 335 8.97 -8.51 -5.89
C ILE A 335 8.67 -8.02 -7.31
N ILE A 336 8.87 -6.71 -7.55
CA ILE A 336 8.61 -6.08 -8.86
C ILE A 336 9.50 -6.68 -9.95
N GLU A 337 10.78 -6.93 -9.66
CA GLU A 337 11.71 -7.56 -10.59
C GLU A 337 11.22 -8.96 -11.02
N ASP A 338 10.76 -9.77 -10.06
CA ASP A 338 10.20 -11.10 -10.33
C ASP A 338 8.89 -11.01 -11.15
N ILE A 339 7.99 -10.08 -10.83
CA ILE A 339 6.75 -9.87 -11.59
C ILE A 339 7.07 -9.46 -13.03
N VAL A 340 7.99 -8.50 -13.24
CA VAL A 340 8.41 -8.05 -14.57
C VAL A 340 9.03 -9.21 -15.36
N ALA A 341 9.89 -10.01 -14.73
CA ALA A 341 10.50 -11.18 -15.36
C ALA A 341 9.46 -12.21 -15.78
N ASN A 342 8.50 -12.53 -14.91
CA ASN A 342 7.39 -13.44 -15.22
C ASN A 342 6.53 -12.90 -16.37
N CYS A 343 6.14 -11.63 -16.31
CA CYS A 343 5.33 -10.99 -17.34
C CYS A 343 6.02 -11.03 -18.71
N ARG A 344 7.34 -10.77 -18.78
CA ARG A 344 8.11 -10.86 -20.04
C ARG A 344 8.21 -12.27 -20.62
N GLN A 345 8.18 -13.29 -19.77
CA GLN A 345 8.17 -14.67 -20.24
C GLN A 345 6.82 -15.03 -20.87
N ILE A 346 5.73 -14.51 -20.33
CA ILE A 346 4.36 -14.87 -20.69
C ILE A 346 3.82 -14.00 -21.83
N PHE A 347 3.85 -12.69 -21.66
CA PHE A 347 3.30 -11.72 -22.59
C PHE A 347 4.31 -11.39 -23.69
N LYS A 348 3.90 -11.59 -24.95
CA LYS A 348 4.75 -11.38 -26.14
C LYS A 348 4.56 -10.02 -26.81
N GLY A 349 3.59 -9.23 -26.37
CA GLY A 349 3.45 -7.83 -26.76
C GLY A 349 4.34 -6.91 -25.91
N SER A 350 3.86 -5.70 -25.66
CA SER A 350 4.48 -4.73 -24.76
C SER A 350 4.34 -5.15 -23.30
N VAL A 351 5.41 -4.96 -22.52
CA VAL A 351 5.44 -5.14 -21.06
C VAL A 351 6.09 -3.90 -20.43
N ASN A 352 5.32 -3.17 -19.64
CA ASN A 352 5.71 -1.88 -19.07
C ASN A 352 5.29 -1.80 -17.60
N TYR A 353 6.06 -1.05 -16.82
CA TYR A 353 5.72 -0.68 -15.45
C TYR A 353 5.40 0.82 -15.41
N ALA A 354 4.26 1.18 -14.84
CA ALA A 354 3.89 2.55 -14.54
C ALA A 354 3.78 2.76 -13.02
N TRP A 355 3.80 4.00 -12.56
CA TRP A 355 3.58 4.32 -11.15
C TRP A 355 2.79 5.61 -10.99
N THR A 356 2.14 5.76 -9.85
CA THR A 356 1.39 6.96 -9.48
C THR A 356 1.50 7.25 -7.98
N THR A 357 1.04 8.42 -7.59
CA THR A 357 0.99 8.88 -6.21
C THR A 357 -0.38 8.60 -5.59
N VAL A 358 -0.42 7.84 -4.51
CA VAL A 358 -1.61 7.59 -3.68
C VAL A 358 -1.20 7.84 -2.22
N PRO A 359 -1.48 9.03 -1.66
CA PRO A 359 -0.98 9.43 -0.34
C PRO A 359 -1.15 8.39 0.77
N THR A 360 -2.28 7.69 0.83
CA THR A 360 -2.56 6.71 1.89
C THR A 360 -1.97 5.32 1.68
N TYR A 361 -1.28 5.06 0.57
CA TYR A 361 -0.60 3.78 0.35
C TYR A 361 0.84 3.77 0.88
N PRO A 362 1.43 2.58 1.10
CA PRO A 362 2.76 2.45 1.69
C PRO A 362 3.89 3.12 0.89
N ARG A 363 4.74 3.85 1.64
CA ARG A 363 6.02 4.49 1.28
C ARG A 363 6.03 5.67 0.32
N HIS A 364 6.91 6.58 0.71
CA HIS A 364 6.62 7.98 0.65
C HIS A 364 7.73 8.78 -0.05
N ILE A 365 7.37 9.58 -1.05
CA ILE A 365 8.31 10.53 -1.64
C ILE A 365 8.56 11.66 -0.64
N LEU A 366 9.84 11.93 -0.34
CA LEU A 366 10.26 13.14 0.36
C LEU A 366 10.36 14.30 -0.66
N ILE A 367 9.32 15.14 -0.76
CA ILE A 367 9.42 16.39 -1.51
C ILE A 367 9.97 17.46 -0.57
N THR A 368 11.27 17.74 -0.66
CA THR A 368 11.87 18.89 0.04
C THR A 368 11.71 20.16 -0.80
N PHE A 369 10.93 21.13 -0.33
CA PHE A 369 10.94 22.47 -0.91
C PHE A 369 12.20 23.22 -0.43
N PRO A 370 13.07 23.72 -1.33
CA PRO A 370 14.19 24.56 -0.92
C PRO A 370 13.66 25.92 -0.47
N SER A 371 13.69 26.20 0.83
CA SER A 371 13.54 27.56 1.35
C SER A 371 14.88 28.31 1.20
N PRO A 372 14.90 29.54 0.64
CA PRO A 372 16.12 30.29 0.42
C PRO A 372 16.53 31.05 1.69
N SER A 373 17.06 30.37 2.71
CA SER A 373 17.83 31.03 3.78
C SER A 373 18.62 30.02 4.62
N MET A 374 19.95 30.13 4.58
CA MET A 374 20.92 29.27 5.27
C MET A 374 21.03 29.47 6.80
N GLU A 375 20.15 30.26 7.43
CA GLU A 375 20.15 30.48 8.88
C GLU A 375 19.16 29.57 9.65
N VAL A 376 18.37 28.74 8.95
CA VAL A 376 17.28 27.96 9.55
C VAL A 376 17.74 26.58 10.06
N PHE A 377 19.03 26.22 9.99
CA PHE A 377 19.49 24.89 10.40
C PHE A 377 19.31 24.59 11.91
N LEU A 378 19.25 25.62 12.76
CA LEU A 378 19.01 25.47 14.21
C LEU A 378 17.56 25.73 14.65
N MET A 379 16.71 26.34 13.80
CA MET A 379 15.26 26.48 14.06
C MET A 379 14.45 25.26 13.58
N LEU A 380 15.07 24.31 12.88
CA LEU A 380 14.43 23.09 12.36
C LEU A 380 14.10 22.03 13.43
N LEU A 381 14.53 22.20 14.67
CA LEU A 381 14.22 21.26 15.77
C LEU A 381 12.88 21.55 16.47
N HIS A 382 12.28 22.74 16.30
CA HIS A 382 11.15 23.18 17.13
C HIS A 382 9.89 23.63 16.38
N HIS A 383 9.84 23.58 15.05
CA HIS A 383 8.61 23.86 14.31
C HIS A 383 8.41 22.89 13.14
N HIS A 384 7.20 22.34 13.10
CA HIS A 384 6.64 21.43 12.10
C HIS A 384 7.11 21.73 10.66
N VAL A 385 8.18 21.09 10.21
CA VAL A 385 8.32 20.77 8.79
C VAL A 385 7.28 19.68 8.54
N VAL A 386 6.17 20.05 7.91
CA VAL A 386 5.22 19.10 7.35
C VAL A 386 5.95 18.40 6.22
N HIS A 387 6.59 17.27 6.54
CA HIS A 387 7.08 16.35 5.54
C HIS A 387 5.84 15.75 4.88
N SER A 388 5.44 16.30 3.74
CA SER A 388 4.36 15.71 2.94
C SER A 388 4.92 14.47 2.26
N ILE A 389 4.73 13.36 2.95
CA ILE A 389 5.22 12.03 2.69
C ILE A 389 4.10 11.36 1.86
N VAL A 390 4.28 11.26 0.54
CA VAL A 390 3.22 10.83 -0.39
C VAL A 390 3.45 9.38 -0.82
N GLY A 391 2.52 8.49 -0.45
CA GLY A 391 2.47 7.09 -0.88
C GLY A 391 2.53 6.92 -2.39
N VAL A 392 3.14 5.83 -2.86
CA VAL A 392 3.19 5.50 -4.30
C VAL A 392 2.91 4.03 -4.56
N ILE A 393 2.33 3.78 -5.72
CA ILE A 393 1.95 2.44 -6.15
C ILE A 393 2.25 2.27 -7.63
N GLY A 394 2.64 1.05 -7.99
CA GLY A 394 2.95 0.63 -9.34
C GLY A 394 1.84 -0.12 -10.01
N PHE A 395 1.93 -0.16 -11.33
CA PHE A 395 1.06 -0.96 -12.19
C PHE A 395 1.90 -1.68 -13.23
N MET A 396 1.67 -2.98 -13.38
CA MET A 396 2.20 -3.74 -14.50
C MET A 396 1.19 -3.75 -15.63
N LEU A 397 1.64 -3.30 -16.81
CA LEU A 397 0.87 -3.24 -18.04
C LEU A 397 1.48 -4.17 -19.07
N CYS A 398 0.71 -5.17 -19.49
CA CYS A 398 1.16 -6.16 -20.46
C CYS A 398 0.15 -6.32 -21.58
N SER A 399 0.62 -6.61 -22.79
CA SER A 399 -0.23 -6.99 -23.93
C SER A 399 0.17 -8.35 -24.48
N THR A 400 -0.81 -9.12 -24.93
CA THR A 400 -0.59 -10.40 -25.60
C THR A 400 -0.02 -10.19 -27.01
N GLU A 401 0.45 -11.28 -27.64
CA GLU A 401 0.83 -11.25 -29.05
C GLU A 401 -0.36 -10.78 -29.91
N GLY A 402 -0.12 -9.89 -30.88
CA GLY A 402 -1.17 -9.33 -31.73
C GLY A 402 -0.86 -7.90 -32.16
N PRO A 403 -1.88 -7.05 -32.36
CA PRO A 403 -1.70 -5.63 -32.63
C PRO A 403 -0.79 -4.97 -31.58
N LEU A 404 0.15 -4.16 -32.04
CA LEU A 404 1.09 -3.46 -31.16
C LEU A 404 0.34 -2.49 -30.25
N VAL A 405 0.60 -2.58 -28.94
CA VAL A 405 0.06 -1.66 -27.93
C VAL A 405 1.19 -0.77 -27.43
N ASP A 406 1.05 0.54 -27.59
CA ASP A 406 1.95 1.53 -26.98
C ASP A 406 1.32 2.05 -25.69
N PHE A 407 1.74 1.48 -24.55
CA PHE A 407 1.25 1.92 -23.25
C PHE A 407 1.72 3.33 -22.86
N LYS A 408 2.75 3.89 -23.51
CA LYS A 408 3.29 5.20 -23.11
C LYS A 408 2.51 6.36 -23.74
N HIS A 409 1.77 6.10 -24.81
CA HIS A 409 1.03 7.12 -25.56
C HIS A 409 -0.41 6.65 -25.78
N PRO A 410 -1.40 7.20 -25.03
CA PRO A 410 -2.78 6.73 -25.10
C PRO A 410 -3.39 6.99 -26.48
N VAL A 411 -3.98 5.95 -27.08
CA VAL A 411 -4.63 6.00 -28.40
C VAL A 411 -6.05 6.54 -28.33
N ASN A 412 -6.71 6.41 -27.18
CA ASN A 412 -8.06 6.92 -26.93
C ASN A 412 -8.14 7.62 -25.56
N PRO A 413 -7.53 8.81 -25.40
CA PRO A 413 -7.49 9.51 -24.12
C PRO A 413 -8.88 10.04 -23.72
N ILE A 414 -9.38 9.56 -22.58
CA ILE A 414 -10.73 9.85 -22.08
C ILE A 414 -10.94 11.33 -21.67
N ASP A 415 -9.87 12.05 -21.35
CA ASP A 415 -9.86 13.48 -20.99
C ASP A 415 -10.21 14.40 -22.16
N LYS A 416 -10.12 13.90 -23.40
CA LYS A 416 -10.46 14.67 -24.61
C LYS A 416 -11.89 14.45 -25.09
N ASP A 417 -12.60 13.51 -24.48
CA ASP A 417 -13.93 13.10 -24.93
C ASP A 417 -15.01 13.58 -23.95
N GLU A 418 -15.26 14.89 -23.96
CA GLU A 418 -16.32 15.53 -23.17
C GLU A 418 -17.73 15.00 -23.54
N SER A 419 -17.88 14.43 -24.74
CA SER A 419 -19.17 13.97 -25.28
C SER A 419 -19.58 12.55 -24.86
N CYS A 420 -18.60 11.74 -24.43
CA CYS A 420 -18.72 10.30 -24.24
C CYS A 420 -18.89 9.89 -22.77
N CYS A 421 -18.59 10.80 -21.85
CA CYS A 421 -18.70 10.59 -20.41
C CYS A 421 -20.17 10.49 -19.96
N LYS A 422 -20.73 9.27 -19.96
CA LYS A 422 -22.00 8.98 -19.26
C LYS A 422 -21.92 9.22 -17.75
N SER A 423 -20.71 9.30 -17.20
CA SER A 423 -20.47 9.70 -15.81
C SER A 423 -20.64 11.21 -15.65
N LYS A 424 -21.52 11.62 -14.72
CA LYS A 424 -21.79 13.03 -14.39
C LYS A 424 -20.61 13.76 -13.72
N ARG A 425 -19.53 13.06 -13.34
CA ARG A 425 -18.41 13.65 -12.58
C ARG A 425 -17.15 13.75 -13.45
N PRO A 426 -16.42 14.88 -13.44
CA PRO A 426 -15.14 14.98 -14.14
C PRO A 426 -14.11 14.01 -13.56
N LEU A 427 -13.07 13.69 -14.35
CA LEU A 427 -11.85 13.05 -13.85
C LEU A 427 -11.19 13.97 -12.82
N LYS A 428 -10.64 13.39 -11.76
CA LYS A 428 -9.97 14.14 -10.68
C LYS A 428 -8.45 14.05 -10.77
N PHE A 429 -7.91 13.00 -11.38
CA PHE A 429 -6.48 12.71 -11.38
C PHE A 429 -5.94 12.42 -12.78
N TYR A 430 -6.51 11.46 -13.50
CA TYR A 430 -6.02 11.02 -14.79
C TYR A 430 -6.19 12.11 -15.86
N ASN A 431 -5.16 12.25 -16.68
CA ASN A 431 -5.21 12.91 -17.98
C ASN A 431 -4.10 12.33 -18.87
N SER A 432 -4.13 12.67 -20.15
CA SER A 432 -3.17 12.15 -21.14
C SER A 432 -1.69 12.49 -20.82
N GLU A 433 -1.41 13.59 -20.13
CA GLU A 433 -0.04 13.95 -19.72
C GLU A 433 0.44 13.07 -18.55
N ILE A 434 -0.41 12.89 -17.53
CA ILE A 434 -0.14 12.01 -16.38
C ILE A 434 -0.01 10.55 -16.84
N HIS A 435 -0.78 10.12 -17.85
CA HIS A 435 -0.66 8.80 -18.44
C HIS A 435 0.78 8.55 -18.91
N SER A 436 1.34 9.42 -19.75
CA SER A 436 2.72 9.27 -20.24
C SER A 436 3.75 9.45 -19.12
N ALA A 437 3.53 10.40 -18.21
CA ALA A 437 4.42 10.66 -17.09
C ALA A 437 4.52 9.48 -16.11
N ALA A 438 3.46 8.68 -15.97
CA ALA A 438 3.44 7.49 -15.12
C ALA A 438 4.47 6.43 -15.54
N PHE A 439 5.00 6.47 -16.77
CA PHE A 439 6.07 5.56 -17.21
C PHE A 439 7.48 6.14 -17.03
N CYS A 440 7.60 7.36 -16.55
CA CYS A 440 8.88 8.00 -16.25
C CYS A 440 9.38 7.56 -14.86
N LEU A 441 10.10 6.44 -14.83
CA LEU A 441 10.62 5.85 -13.60
C LEU A 441 11.90 6.55 -13.10
N PRO A 442 12.08 6.66 -11.77
CA PRO A 442 13.37 7.04 -11.19
C PRO A 442 14.51 6.14 -11.66
N SER A 443 15.72 6.71 -11.77
CA SER A 443 16.89 6.02 -12.34
C SER A 443 17.23 4.67 -11.69
N PHE A 444 16.98 4.50 -10.39
CA PHE A 444 17.26 3.24 -9.71
C PHE A 444 16.29 2.13 -10.14
N ALA A 445 14.98 2.44 -10.21
CA ALA A 445 13.95 1.50 -10.63
C ALA A 445 14.04 1.21 -12.12
N LYS A 446 14.28 2.25 -12.94
CA LYS A 446 14.46 2.13 -14.38
C LYS A 446 15.54 1.12 -14.77
N LYS A 447 16.70 1.13 -14.08
CA LYS A 447 17.80 0.19 -14.35
C LYS A 447 17.40 -1.27 -14.16
N VAL A 448 16.57 -1.55 -13.16
CA VAL A 448 16.13 -2.92 -12.83
C VAL A 448 14.99 -3.33 -13.75
N ILE A 449 13.98 -2.47 -13.91
CA ILE A 449 12.78 -2.79 -14.70
C ILE A 449 13.09 -2.85 -16.19
N GLU A 450 13.96 -2.00 -16.73
CA GLU A 450 14.31 -1.99 -18.16
C GLU A 450 15.54 -2.85 -18.51
N SER A 451 16.21 -3.48 -17.52
CA SER A 451 17.29 -4.41 -17.84
C SER A 451 16.73 -5.54 -18.70
N LYS A 452 17.43 -5.92 -19.77
CA LYS A 452 17.05 -7.10 -20.53
C LYS A 452 17.39 -8.34 -19.69
N PRO A 453 16.50 -9.34 -19.61
CA PRO A 453 16.83 -10.61 -18.99
C PRO A 453 17.98 -11.33 -19.72
#